data_AF-A0A955BZ35-F1
#
_entry.id   AF-A0A955BZ35-F1
#
_cell.length_a   1.000
_cell.length_b   1.000
_cell.length_c   1.000
_cell.angle_alpha   90.00
_cell.angle_beta   90.00
_cell.angle_gamma   90.00
#
_symmetry.space_group_name_H-M   'P 1'
#
loop_
_entity.id
_entity.type
_entity.pdbx_description
1 polymer ?
#
loop_
_entity_poly.entity_id
_entity_poly.type
_entity_poly.pdbx_seq_one_letter_code
_entity_poly.pdbx_strand_id
1 'polypeptide(L)'
;QIVNAQGAAMSGVDVAMVTGGKAVAVTKTDKQGRFAVRGVRGGQYDVVAGGGKSTFRVWASKTAPPTARNGALIVTGSDVVNGNIHGGVLGFVQSYPLLTAAAVTAAIAIPVGIAASDDDPPSTP
;
A
#
# COMPACT_ATOMS: atom_id res chain seq x y z
N GLN A 1 14.34 -3.85 12.14
CA GLN A 1 14.91 -2.50 12.29
C GLN A 1 14.46 -1.65 11.13
N ILE A 2 14.18 -0.39 11.39
CA ILE A 2 13.80 0.63 10.42
C ILE A 2 14.87 1.71 10.41
N VAL A 3 15.37 2.00 9.22
CA VAL A 3 16.40 3.01 8.97
C VAL A 3 15.97 3.88 7.80
N ASN A 4 16.44 5.12 7.73
CA ASN A 4 16.24 5.96 6.57
C ASN A 4 17.19 5.57 5.41
N ALA A 5 17.07 6.24 4.26
CA ALA A 5 17.93 6.01 3.08
C ALA A 5 19.43 6.20 3.37
N GLN A 6 19.79 7.02 4.35
CA GLN A 6 21.16 7.25 4.82
C GLN A 6 21.62 6.20 5.85
N GLY A 7 20.79 5.19 6.15
CA GLY A 7 21.06 4.16 7.14
C GLY A 7 20.88 4.61 8.59
N ALA A 8 20.38 5.83 8.84
CA ALA A 8 20.12 6.31 10.19
C ALA A 8 18.84 5.68 10.78
N ALA A 9 18.94 5.21 12.02
CA ALA A 9 17.82 4.58 12.71
C ALA A 9 16.63 5.55 12.91
N MET A 10 15.41 5.04 12.68
CA MET A 10 14.18 5.83 12.85
C MET A 10 13.41 5.38 14.09
N SER A 11 13.31 6.26 15.09
CA SER A 11 12.61 6.03 16.36
C SER A 11 11.13 6.42 16.29
N GLY A 12 10.28 5.73 17.04
CA GLY A 12 8.86 6.06 17.20
C GLY A 12 7.98 5.81 15.97
N VAL A 13 8.52 5.14 14.94
CA VAL A 13 7.80 4.79 13.72
C VAL A 13 6.79 3.69 14.03
N ASP A 14 5.55 3.87 13.59
CA ASP A 14 4.52 2.84 13.66
C ASP A 14 4.83 1.71 12.68
N VAL A 15 4.78 0.48 13.20
CA VAL A 15 5.04 -0.76 12.48
C VAL A 15 3.84 -1.67 12.65
N ALA A 16 3.18 -1.98 11.54
CA ALA A 16 2.07 -2.93 11.51
C ALA A 16 2.50 -4.23 10.83
N MET A 17 2.20 -5.37 11.45
CA MET A 17 2.24 -6.68 10.81
C MET A 17 0.84 -7.03 10.32
N VAL A 18 0.72 -7.31 9.02
CA VAL A 18 -0.53 -7.53 8.31
C VAL A 18 -0.52 -8.92 7.69
N THR A 19 -1.63 -9.65 7.80
CA THR A 19 -1.84 -10.92 7.08
C THR A 19 -3.31 -11.02 6.67
N GLY A 20 -3.57 -11.54 5.47
CA GLY A 20 -4.93 -11.57 4.91
C GLY A 20 -5.62 -10.20 4.86
N GLY A 21 -4.85 -9.12 4.68
CA GLY A 21 -5.36 -7.74 4.67
C GLY A 21 -5.71 -7.15 6.04
N LYS A 22 -5.45 -7.86 7.15
CA LYS A 22 -5.73 -7.38 8.52
C LYS A 22 -4.45 -7.20 9.32
N ALA A 23 -4.34 -6.08 10.04
CA ALA A 23 -3.27 -5.88 11.00
C ALA A 23 -3.47 -6.82 12.18
N VAL A 24 -2.50 -7.70 12.42
CA VAL A 24 -2.50 -8.68 13.53
C VAL A 24 -1.62 -8.24 14.69
N ALA A 25 -0.73 -7.28 14.47
CA ALA A 25 0.05 -6.65 15.52
C ALA A 25 0.48 -5.24 15.08
N VAL A 26 0.58 -4.33 16.04
CA VAL A 26 1.11 -2.98 15.86
C VAL A 26 2.11 -2.71 16.97
N THR A 27 3.25 -2.10 16.62
CA THR A 27 4.30 -1.71 17.56
C THR A 27 4.98 -0.44 17.08
N LYS A 28 5.81 0.16 17.94
CA LYS A 28 6.64 1.32 17.59
C LYS A 28 8.12 0.96 17.65
N THR A 29 8.93 1.61 16.83
CA THR A 29 10.38 1.45 16.90
C THR A 29 10.99 2.13 18.12
N ASP A 30 12.03 1.52 18.70
CA ASP A 30 12.86 2.09 19.76
C ASP A 30 13.80 3.19 19.25
N LYS A 31 14.60 3.78 20.16
CA LYS A 31 15.59 4.82 19.84
C LYS A 31 16.64 4.37 18.81
N GLN A 32 16.85 3.07 18.67
CA GLN A 32 17.77 2.46 17.70
C GLN A 32 17.05 1.97 16.44
N GLY A 33 15.77 2.32 16.25
CA GLY A 33 14.96 1.93 15.12
C GLY A 33 14.55 0.46 15.12
N ARG A 34 14.75 -0.26 16.23
CA ARG A 34 14.39 -1.67 16.33
C ARG A 34 12.94 -1.80 16.74
N PHE A 35 12.28 -2.84 16.22
CA PHE A 35 10.94 -3.23 16.63
C PHE A 35 10.94 -4.73 16.88
N ALA A 36 10.03 -5.18 17.73
CA ALA A 36 9.82 -6.59 18.00
C ALA A 36 8.33 -6.86 18.15
N VAL A 37 7.90 -8.00 17.60
CA VAL A 37 6.54 -8.51 17.74
C VAL A 37 6.66 -9.93 18.28
N ARG A 38 5.93 -10.24 19.35
CA ARG A 38 5.95 -11.56 20.00
C ARG A 38 4.65 -12.30 19.71
N GLY A 39 4.67 -13.63 19.87
CA GLY A 39 3.46 -14.46 19.75
C GLY A 39 2.93 -14.63 18.32
N VAL A 40 3.72 -14.30 17.30
CA VAL A 40 3.33 -14.47 15.90
C VAL A 40 3.46 -15.93 15.47
N ARG A 41 2.43 -16.43 14.80
CA ARG A 41 2.47 -17.77 14.20
C ARG A 41 3.36 -17.76 12.95
N GLY A 42 3.92 -18.91 12.61
CA GLY A 42 4.62 -19.08 11.33
C GLY A 42 3.67 -18.78 10.16
N GLY A 43 4.14 -18.06 9.15
CA GLY A 43 3.31 -17.60 8.03
C GLY A 43 3.97 -16.48 7.23
N GLN A 44 3.25 -16.02 6.20
CA GLN A 44 3.64 -14.82 5.46
C GLN A 44 2.94 -13.60 6.04
N TYR A 45 3.71 -12.54 6.23
CA TYR A 45 3.22 -11.27 6.77
C TYR A 45 3.77 -10.11 5.95
N ASP A 46 2.92 -9.12 5.72
CA ASP A 46 3.33 -7.81 5.24
C ASP A 46 3.69 -6.95 6.46
N VAL A 47 4.88 -6.39 6.49
CA VAL A 47 5.29 -5.38 7.46
C VAL A 47 5.13 -4.02 6.80
N VAL A 48 4.26 -3.19 7.36
CA VAL A 48 3.97 -1.84 6.89
C VAL A 48 4.57 -0.85 7.89
N ALA A 49 5.48 0.00 7.43
CA ALA A 49 6.11 1.01 8.27
C ALA A 49 6.72 2.14 7.44
N GLY A 50 6.69 3.37 7.98
CA GLY A 50 7.33 4.54 7.35
C GLY A 50 6.92 4.80 5.90
N GLY A 51 5.66 4.50 5.54
CA GLY A 51 5.11 4.64 4.18
C GLY A 51 5.43 3.49 3.22
N GLY A 52 6.23 2.50 3.63
CA GLY A 52 6.57 1.32 2.83
C GLY A 52 5.87 0.05 3.29
N LYS A 53 5.82 -0.94 2.39
CA LYS A 53 5.37 -2.31 2.69
C LYS A 53 6.42 -3.32 2.23
N SER A 54 6.75 -4.28 3.08
CA SER A 54 7.66 -5.38 2.74
C SER A 54 7.11 -6.70 3.27
N THR A 55 7.13 -7.73 2.42
CA THR A 55 6.61 -9.06 2.75
C THR A 55 7.73 -9.93 3.33
N PHE A 56 7.45 -10.58 4.45
CA PHE A 56 8.38 -11.48 5.14
C PHE A 56 7.74 -12.84 5.42
N ARG A 57 8.59 -13.87 5.40
CA ARG A 57 8.26 -15.20 5.90
C ARG A 57 8.70 -15.32 7.35
N VAL A 58 7.75 -15.56 8.24
CA VAL A 58 7.98 -15.83 9.66
C VAL A 58 7.88 -17.34 9.89
N TRP A 59 8.82 -17.88 10.65
CA TRP A 59 8.88 -19.29 10.97
C TRP A 59 8.47 -19.53 12.42
N ALA A 60 7.80 -20.65 12.68
CA ALA A 60 7.61 -21.11 14.03
C ALA A 60 8.97 -21.57 14.62
N SER A 61 9.05 -21.70 15.93
CA SER A 61 10.25 -22.21 16.58
C SER A 61 10.64 -23.56 15.97
N LYS A 62 11.93 -23.73 15.64
CA LYS A 62 12.51 -24.96 15.05
C LYS A 62 12.05 -25.31 13.62
N THR A 63 11.27 -24.47 12.94
CA THR A 63 10.88 -24.70 11.53
C THR A 63 11.61 -23.78 10.55
N ALA A 64 12.48 -22.90 11.05
CA ALA A 64 13.26 -21.99 10.23
C ALA A 64 14.38 -22.75 9.48
N PRO A 65 14.52 -22.56 8.15
CA PRO A 65 15.67 -23.10 7.43
C PRO A 65 16.98 -22.48 7.93
N PRO A 66 18.15 -23.12 7.72
CA PRO A 66 19.44 -22.62 8.19
C PRO A 66 19.80 -21.21 7.68
N THR A 67 19.21 -20.82 6.55
CA THR A 67 19.40 -19.50 5.92
C THR A 67 18.47 -18.41 6.45
N ALA A 68 17.53 -18.75 7.35
CA ALA A 68 16.60 -17.79 7.91
C ALA A 68 17.33 -16.79 8.82
N ARG A 69 17.01 -15.51 8.66
CA ARG A 69 17.55 -14.43 9.48
C ARG A 69 16.61 -14.13 10.65
N ASN A 70 17.19 -13.86 11.82
CA ASN A 70 16.44 -13.50 13.05
C ASN A 70 15.94 -12.04 13.09
N GLY A 71 15.95 -11.35 11.95
CA GLY A 71 15.51 -9.96 11.89
C GLY A 71 15.28 -9.47 10.47
N ALA A 72 14.37 -8.50 10.35
CA ALA A 72 14.13 -7.75 9.14
C ALA A 72 14.82 -6.38 9.24
N LEU A 73 15.50 -5.96 8.18
CA LEU A 73 15.95 -4.59 7.99
C LEU A 73 15.08 -3.96 6.91
N ILE A 74 14.43 -2.85 7.24
CA ILE A 74 13.57 -2.09 6.35
C ILE A 74 14.21 -0.71 6.19
N VAL A 75 14.48 -0.33 4.95
CA VAL A 75 15.01 0.99 4.60
C VAL A 75 13.85 1.82 4.07
N THR A 76 13.56 2.93 4.74
CA THR A 76 12.48 3.85 4.39
C THR A 76 13.10 5.13 3.80
N GLY A 77 12.73 5.47 2.57
CA GLY A 77 13.28 6.66 1.91
C GLY A 77 13.47 6.39 0.41
N SER A 78 12.99 7.34 -0.38
CA SER A 78 12.73 7.28 -1.83
C SER A 78 11.81 6.13 -2.23
N ASP A 79 10.55 6.50 -2.46
CA ASP A 79 9.55 5.81 -3.28
C ASP A 79 10.06 4.51 -3.89
N VAL A 80 9.86 3.40 -3.17
CA VAL A 80 9.81 2.11 -3.84
C VAL A 80 8.49 2.11 -4.60
N VAL A 81 8.50 2.71 -5.80
CA VAL A 81 7.42 2.56 -6.78
C VAL A 81 7.52 1.14 -7.34
N ASN A 82 7.25 0.15 -6.49
CA ASN A 82 6.73 -1.10 -6.99
C ASN A 82 5.40 -0.70 -7.65
N GLY A 83 5.19 -1.07 -8.92
CA GLY A 83 3.94 -0.85 -9.68
C GLY A 83 2.70 -1.55 -9.08
N ASN A 84 2.63 -1.64 -7.76
CA ASN A 84 1.53 -2.12 -6.97
C ASN A 84 0.79 -0.89 -6.45
N ILE A 85 -0.18 -0.43 -7.25
CA ILE A 85 -1.20 0.51 -6.79
C ILE A 85 -1.86 -0.15 -5.58
N HIS A 86 -1.51 0.28 -4.37
CA HIS A 86 -2.06 -0.29 -3.13
C HIS A 86 -3.60 -0.24 -3.22
N GLY A 87 -4.24 -1.40 -3.44
CA GLY A 87 -5.70 -1.55 -3.58
C GLY A 87 -6.24 -1.65 -5.01
N GLY A 88 -5.39 -1.73 -6.04
CA GLY A 88 -5.83 -1.75 -7.44
C GLY A 88 -6.64 -0.51 -7.82
N VAL A 89 -7.55 -0.63 -8.79
CA VAL A 89 -8.47 0.46 -9.18
C VAL A 89 -9.26 0.99 -7.98
N LEU A 90 -9.61 0.12 -7.03
CA LEU A 90 -10.34 0.49 -5.82
C LEU A 90 -9.52 1.42 -4.91
N GLY A 91 -8.24 1.12 -4.71
CA GLY A 91 -7.34 1.95 -3.90
C GLY A 91 -7.05 3.31 -4.53
N PHE A 92 -6.99 3.37 -5.86
CA PHE A 92 -6.87 4.63 -6.59
C PHE A 92 -8.11 5.52 -6.43
N VAL A 93 -9.32 4.96 -6.55
CA VAL A 93 -10.59 5.68 -6.34
C VAL A 93 -10.70 6.24 -4.92
N GLN A 94 -10.28 5.46 -3.91
CA GLN A 94 -10.33 5.92 -2.52
C GLN A 94 -9.30 7.01 -2.21
N SER A 95 -8.14 6.98 -2.87
CA SER A 95 -7.06 7.95 -2.64
C SER A 95 -7.25 9.27 -3.40
N TYR A 96 -7.93 9.23 -4.55
CA TYR A 96 -8.13 10.39 -5.43
C TYR A 96 -9.60 10.54 -5.89
N PRO A 97 -10.56 10.70 -4.96
CA PRO A 97 -11.99 10.65 -5.28
C PRO A 97 -12.43 11.71 -6.30
N LEU A 98 -11.85 12.91 -6.25
CA LEU A 98 -12.18 13.99 -7.19
C LEU A 98 -11.66 13.72 -8.61
N LEU A 99 -10.46 13.16 -8.75
CA LEU A 99 -9.90 12.82 -10.07
C LEU A 99 -10.66 11.66 -10.71
N THR A 100 -11.10 10.68 -9.92
CA THR A 100 -11.93 9.59 -10.43
C THR A 100 -13.34 10.03 -10.79
N ALA A 101 -13.94 10.93 -10.01
CA ALA A 101 -15.24 11.52 -10.36
C ALA A 101 -15.16 12.23 -11.71
N ALA A 102 -14.11 13.04 -11.93
CA ALA A 102 -13.87 13.72 -13.20
C ALA A 102 -13.72 12.74 -14.39
N ALA A 103 -12.98 11.64 -14.21
CA ALA A 103 -12.79 10.63 -15.25
C ALA A 103 -14.09 9.90 -15.61
N VAL A 104 -14.93 9.54 -14.62
CA VAL A 104 -16.23 8.90 -14.87
C VAL A 104 -17.19 9.87 -15.56
N THR A 105 -17.24 11.14 -15.15
CA THR A 105 -18.09 12.13 -15.82
C THR A 105 -17.69 12.37 -17.27
N ALA A 106 -16.38 12.36 -17.60
CA ALA A 106 -15.93 12.51 -18.98
C ALA A 106 -16.36 11.32 -19.87
N ALA A 107 -16.34 10.08 -19.34
CA ALA A 107 -16.73 8.89 -20.09
C ALA A 107 -18.24 8.81 -20.41
N ILE A 108 -19.10 9.44 -19.60
CA ILE A 108 -20.55 9.50 -19.84
C ILE A 108 -20.92 10.75 -20.67
N ALA A 109 -20.26 11.89 -20.42
CA ALA A 109 -20.58 13.14 -21.12
C ALA A 109 -20.21 13.10 -22.61
N ILE A 110 -19.13 12.40 -23.00
CA ILE A 110 -18.68 12.36 -24.39
C ILE A 110 -19.66 11.58 -25.29
N PRO A 111 -20.14 10.36 -24.95
CA PRO A 111 -21.14 9.66 -25.76
C PRO A 111 -22.52 10.34 -25.78
N VAL A 112 -22.95 10.96 -24.67
CA VAL A 112 -24.26 11.65 -24.63
C VAL A 112 -24.22 12.97 -25.40
N GLY A 113 -23.10 13.71 -25.37
CA GLY A 113 -22.94 14.92 -26.18
C GLY A 113 -23.03 14.65 -27.68
N ILE A 114 -22.45 13.54 -28.17
CA ILE A 114 -22.56 13.15 -29.59
C ILE A 114 -23.94 12.55 -29.93
N ALA A 115 -24.60 11.85 -29.01
CA ALA A 115 -25.93 11.30 -29.24
C ALA A 115 -27.06 12.35 -29.16
N ALA A 116 -26.82 13.49 -28.48
CA ALA A 116 -27.77 14.58 -28.36
C ALA A 116 -27.61 15.67 -29.43
N SER A 117 -26.65 15.53 -30.35
CA SER A 117 -26.36 16.53 -31.39
C SER A 117 -26.95 16.17 -32.78
N ASP A 118 -27.91 15.25 -32.85
CA ASP A 118 -28.52 14.80 -34.13
C ASP A 118 -30.02 15.09 -34.23
N ASP A 119 -30.54 16.05 -33.46
CA ASP A 119 -31.95 16.48 -33.52
C ASP A 119 -32.03 17.92 -34.06
N ASP A 120 -31.59 18.11 -35.31
CA ASP A 120 -31.93 19.28 -36.12
C ASP A 120 -33.34 19.07 -36.72
N PRO A 121 -34.39 19.78 -36.26
CA PRO A 121 -35.67 19.76 -36.96
C PRO A 121 -35.55 20.46 -38.32
N PRO A 122 -36.17 19.93 -39.40
CA PRO A 122 -36.06 20.53 -40.72
C PRO A 122 -36.65 21.94 -40.73
N SER A 123 -35.86 22.91 -41.15
CA SER A 123 -36.30 24.28 -41.38
C SER A 123 -36.99 24.38 -42.74
N THR A 124 -38.32 24.55 -42.75
CA THR A 124 -39.06 25.10 -43.89
C THR A 124 -39.94 26.27 -43.40
N PRO A 125 -39.85 27.41 -44.09
CA PRO A 125 -40.93 27.79 -45.00
C PRO A 125 -40.49 28.01 -46.46
#